data_AF-A0A8S2AEF6-F1
#
_entry.id   AF-A0A8S2AEF6-F1
#
_cell.length_a   1.000
_cell.length_b   1.000
_cell.length_c   1.000
_cell.angle_alpha   90.00
_cell.angle_beta   90.00
_cell.angle_gamma   90.00
#
_symmetry.space_group_name_H-M   'P 1'
#
loop_
_entity.id
_entity.type
_entity.pdbx_description
1 polymer ?
#
loop_
_entity_poly.entity_id
_entity_poly.type
_entity_poly.pdbx_seq_one_letter_code
_entity_poly.pdbx_strand_id
1 'polypeptide(L)'
;MGACASRESRRTETAKLILPDGTLQEFSTPVKVWQILQKNPTSFVCNSDDMDFDDAVLAVAGSEDLQPGELYFVLPLTWLNHPLRADEMAALAVKASSALAKSGGGGLSYKDEDVVRQIRCGYQNDDVVKQMARVAFATSSPPLISSVRTLRRHFSIFAAANPKLPEMSRPSHHSSLEVIGGGSDRFLPALKDSLAKPYNAFPLIGFNRHVETIYAAFYRSVPSVRLRRECLRTKDNGSVALDWVAGDDSYLSPGSPILILLPGLTGGSQDSYVRHMLLRAQSKKWRCVVFNSRGCGDSPVTTPQFYSASFLGDIGEVIDHVGEKFPKANLYAAGWSLGGNILVNFLGQESQNCPLSAAVSLCNPFDLVIADEDFHKGFNNVYDKALSKSLRRIFSKHSLLFEDIGGEFNIPLAANAETVRDFDDGLTRVSFGFKSVDEYYSKSSSSKYIKHVRIPLLCIQAANDPIAPDRGIPRDDIKANPNCVLIVTPRGGHLGWVAGEEAPNGAPWTDQVVMEFLQYVENRETINGERSFDDAHQIQV
;
A
#
# COMPACT_ATOMS: atom_id res chain seq x y z
N MET A 1 41.34 -22.75 26.78
CA MET A 1 40.55 -21.55 26.42
C MET A 1 40.92 -21.15 25.00
N GLY A 2 40.18 -21.63 24.01
CA GLY A 2 40.37 -21.25 22.60
C GLY A 2 39.21 -20.36 22.19
N ALA A 3 39.50 -19.10 21.86
CA ALA A 3 38.51 -18.15 21.38
C ALA A 3 38.25 -18.40 19.90
N CYS A 4 37.06 -18.89 19.58
CA CYS A 4 36.54 -18.97 18.22
C CYS A 4 35.98 -17.59 17.85
N ALA A 5 36.69 -16.82 17.03
CA ALA A 5 36.14 -15.62 16.41
C ALA A 5 35.31 -16.05 15.19
N SER A 6 33.98 -15.98 15.30
CA SER A 6 33.09 -16.12 14.15
C SER A 6 33.29 -14.90 13.24
N ARG A 7 33.85 -15.14 12.04
CA ARG A 7 33.86 -14.16 10.95
C ARG A 7 32.42 -13.88 10.53
N GLU A 8 31.85 -12.77 11.00
CA GLU A 8 30.75 -12.14 10.29
C GLU A 8 31.24 -11.77 8.89
N SER A 9 30.63 -12.38 7.87
CA SER A 9 30.84 -12.01 6.47
C SER A 9 30.32 -10.59 6.26
N ARG A 10 31.19 -9.58 6.39
CA ARG A 10 30.93 -8.24 5.85
C ARG A 10 30.73 -8.39 4.35
N ARG A 11 29.47 -8.34 3.88
CA ARG A 11 29.18 -8.17 2.45
C ARG A 11 29.82 -6.86 2.02
N THR A 12 30.82 -6.93 1.15
CA THR A 12 31.42 -5.75 0.55
C THR A 12 30.37 -5.15 -0.38
N GLU A 13 30.03 -3.87 -0.20
CA GLU A 13 29.12 -3.18 -1.11
C GLU A 13 29.75 -3.11 -2.50
N THR A 14 28.95 -3.42 -3.52
CA THR A 14 29.36 -3.40 -4.94
C THR A 14 28.48 -2.42 -5.70
N ALA A 15 29.04 -1.78 -6.72
CA ALA A 15 28.23 -1.08 -7.70
C ALA A 15 27.51 -2.10 -8.58
N LYS A 16 26.23 -1.86 -8.89
CA LYS A 16 25.40 -2.79 -9.65
C LYS A 16 24.98 -2.17 -10.97
N LEU A 17 25.24 -2.84 -12.09
CA LEU A 17 24.92 -2.34 -13.42
C LEU A 17 24.02 -3.33 -14.16
N ILE A 18 22.86 -2.87 -14.60
CA ILE A 18 21.94 -3.65 -15.43
C ILE A 18 22.17 -3.29 -16.89
N LEU A 19 22.53 -4.31 -17.68
CA LEU A 19 22.75 -4.18 -19.12
C LEU A 19 21.42 -4.12 -19.90
N PRO A 20 21.42 -3.72 -21.18
CA PRO A 20 20.19 -3.59 -21.97
C PRO A 20 19.40 -4.91 -22.08
N ASP A 21 20.12 -6.03 -22.06
CA ASP A 21 19.58 -7.40 -22.09
C ASP A 21 19.02 -7.87 -20.73
N GLY A 22 19.16 -7.07 -19.67
CA GLY A 22 18.69 -7.37 -18.31
C GLY A 22 19.71 -8.12 -17.45
N THR A 23 20.94 -8.33 -17.92
CA THR A 23 22.00 -8.99 -17.14
C THR A 23 22.55 -8.03 -16.07
N LEU A 24 22.79 -8.54 -14.85
CA LEU A 24 23.47 -7.81 -13.78
C LEU A 24 24.98 -7.99 -13.87
N GLN A 25 25.73 -6.90 -13.82
CA GLN A 25 27.17 -6.87 -13.55
C GLN A 25 27.42 -6.20 -12.20
N GLU A 26 28.24 -6.82 -11.35
CA GLU A 26 28.61 -6.28 -10.04
C GLU A 26 30.10 -5.91 -10.06
N PHE A 27 30.41 -4.72 -9.54
CA PHE A 27 31.78 -4.21 -9.48
C PHE A 27 32.15 -3.93 -8.02
N SER A 28 33.10 -4.70 -7.49
CA SER A 28 33.66 -4.52 -6.14
C SER A 28 34.82 -3.51 -6.10
N THR A 29 35.22 -2.99 -7.26
CA THR A 29 36.25 -1.95 -7.42
C THR A 29 35.67 -0.83 -8.29
N PRO A 30 36.11 0.43 -8.11
CA PRO A 30 35.68 1.53 -8.97
C PRO A 30 35.89 1.21 -10.46
N VAL A 31 34.85 1.44 -11.26
CA VAL A 31 34.88 1.28 -12.72
C VAL A 31 34.37 2.56 -13.34
N LYS A 32 35.12 3.10 -14.30
CA LYS A 32 34.73 4.32 -15.01
C LYS A 32 33.63 4.04 -16.03
N VAL A 33 32.67 4.96 -16.13
CA VAL A 33 31.55 4.86 -17.06
C VAL A 33 32.04 4.68 -18.51
N TRP A 34 33.09 5.39 -18.94
CA TRP A 34 33.62 5.22 -20.30
C TRP A 34 34.05 3.78 -20.62
N GLN A 35 34.54 3.03 -19.63
CA GLN A 35 34.98 1.64 -19.82
C GLN A 35 33.79 0.70 -20.10
N ILE A 36 32.63 1.01 -19.53
CA ILE A 36 31.37 0.30 -19.78
C ILE A 36 30.84 0.66 -21.17
N LEU A 37 30.89 1.94 -21.53
CA LEU A 37 30.39 2.45 -22.80
C LEU A 37 31.23 2.01 -24.00
N GLN A 38 32.51 1.68 -23.83
CA GLN A 38 33.30 1.04 -24.87
C GLN A 38 32.69 -0.27 -25.38
N LYS A 39 31.99 -1.00 -24.51
CA LYS A 39 31.30 -2.24 -24.86
C LYS A 39 29.86 -2.00 -25.34
N ASN A 40 29.33 -0.79 -25.17
CA ASN A 40 27.96 -0.40 -25.46
C ASN A 40 27.91 0.99 -26.15
N PRO A 41 28.41 1.11 -27.40
CA PRO A 41 28.70 2.40 -28.02
C PRO A 41 27.47 3.24 -28.37
N THR A 42 26.28 2.64 -28.44
CA THR A 42 24.99 3.33 -28.72
C THR A 42 24.16 3.55 -27.47
N SER A 43 24.79 3.53 -26.30
CA SER A 43 24.14 3.59 -25.00
C SER A 43 24.77 4.66 -24.11
N PHE A 44 24.08 4.99 -23.04
CA PHE A 44 24.59 5.77 -21.92
C PHE A 44 24.36 5.01 -20.62
N VAL A 45 25.11 5.37 -19.58
CA VAL A 45 24.87 4.88 -18.22
C VAL A 45 24.08 5.94 -17.46
N CYS A 46 23.05 5.51 -16.75
CA CYS A 46 22.27 6.35 -15.85
C CYS A 46 22.21 5.70 -14.47
N ASN A 47 22.20 6.53 -13.43
CA ASN A 47 21.93 6.07 -12.08
C ASN A 47 20.41 5.86 -11.95
N SER A 48 19.98 4.77 -11.31
CA SER A 48 18.56 4.55 -10.97
C SER A 48 18.00 5.68 -10.14
N ASP A 49 18.86 6.30 -9.32
CA ASP A 49 18.49 7.39 -8.45
C ASP A 49 18.20 8.64 -9.28
N ASP A 50 18.86 8.85 -10.42
CA ASP A 50 18.57 10.00 -11.27
C ASP A 50 17.34 9.79 -12.17
N MET A 51 16.61 8.69 -11.97
CA MET A 51 15.36 8.41 -12.67
C MET A 51 14.16 8.89 -11.86
N ASP A 52 13.32 9.71 -12.50
CA ASP A 52 12.05 10.15 -11.92
C ASP A 52 10.93 10.08 -12.98
N PHE A 53 9.68 10.05 -12.52
CA PHE A 53 8.51 10.00 -13.37
C PHE A 53 8.32 11.32 -14.11
N ASP A 54 8.08 11.22 -15.43
CA ASP A 54 7.92 12.38 -16.33
C ASP A 54 9.11 13.36 -16.31
N ASP A 55 10.28 12.93 -15.82
CA ASP A 55 11.52 13.69 -15.82
C ASP A 55 12.55 13.09 -16.77
N ALA A 56 13.46 13.92 -17.25
CA ALA A 56 14.45 13.56 -18.25
C ALA A 56 15.52 12.63 -17.68
N VAL A 57 15.77 11.48 -18.33
CA VAL A 57 16.89 10.61 -17.92
C VAL A 57 18.22 11.28 -18.25
N LEU A 58 19.05 11.42 -17.22
CA LEU A 58 20.38 11.99 -17.32
C LEU A 58 21.46 10.89 -17.44
N ALA A 59 22.56 11.23 -18.12
CA ALA A 59 23.72 10.37 -18.21
C ALA A 59 24.72 10.69 -17.09
N VAL A 60 25.27 9.64 -16.48
CA VAL A 60 26.47 9.75 -15.65
C VAL A 60 27.65 10.07 -16.56
N ALA A 61 28.48 11.05 -16.21
CA ALA A 61 29.55 11.48 -17.09
C ALA A 61 30.58 10.37 -17.29
N GLY A 62 31.15 10.26 -18.50
CA GLY A 62 32.09 9.19 -18.84
C GLY A 62 33.32 9.11 -17.92
N SER A 63 33.73 10.24 -17.33
CA SER A 63 34.87 10.34 -16.41
C SER A 63 34.59 9.81 -15.00
N GLU A 64 33.32 9.71 -14.62
CA GLU A 64 32.90 9.31 -13.28
C GLU A 64 33.01 7.80 -13.09
N ASP A 65 33.18 7.41 -11.83
CA ASP A 65 33.24 6.01 -11.40
C ASP A 65 31.85 5.57 -10.90
N LEU A 66 31.47 4.33 -11.20
CA LEU A 66 30.29 3.74 -10.56
C LEU A 66 30.54 3.61 -9.06
N GLN A 67 29.60 4.10 -8.25
CA GLN A 67 29.72 4.10 -6.81
C GLN A 67 29.21 2.78 -6.20
N PRO A 68 29.94 2.19 -5.23
CA PRO A 68 29.43 1.06 -4.46
C PRO A 68 28.11 1.38 -3.77
N GLY A 69 27.18 0.41 -3.74
CA GLY A 69 25.84 0.60 -3.16
C GLY A 69 24.80 1.04 -4.18
N GLU A 70 25.21 1.75 -5.23
CA GLU A 70 24.32 2.28 -6.26
C GLU A 70 23.90 1.24 -7.32
N LEU A 71 22.77 1.51 -7.97
CA LEU A 71 22.23 0.75 -9.09
C LEU A 71 22.20 1.60 -10.35
N TYR A 72 22.75 1.08 -11.44
CA TYR A 72 22.86 1.76 -12.72
C TYR A 72 22.18 0.96 -13.82
N PHE A 73 21.69 1.64 -14.85
CA PHE A 73 21.20 1.03 -16.08
C PHE A 73 22.02 1.51 -17.29
N VAL A 74 22.30 0.59 -18.20
CA VAL A 74 22.75 0.90 -19.55
C VAL A 74 21.52 1.05 -20.44
N LEU A 75 21.25 2.28 -20.89
CA LEU A 75 20.07 2.62 -21.70
C LEU A 75 20.48 3.06 -23.10
N PRO A 76 19.63 2.87 -24.13
CA PRO A 76 19.93 3.34 -25.49
C PRO A 76 19.95 4.88 -25.53
N LEU A 77 20.85 5.47 -26.34
CA LEU A 77 20.97 6.93 -26.47
C LEU A 77 19.67 7.65 -26.86
N THR A 78 18.72 6.94 -27.48
CA THR A 78 17.38 7.46 -27.79
C THR A 78 16.57 7.86 -26.56
N TRP A 79 16.94 7.38 -25.37
CA TRP A 79 16.30 7.73 -24.10
C TRP A 79 17.01 8.86 -23.36
N LEU A 80 18.14 9.34 -23.86
CA LEU A 80 18.85 10.46 -23.24
C LEU A 80 17.98 11.72 -23.34
N ASN A 81 17.75 12.38 -22.21
CA ASN A 81 16.84 13.53 -22.08
C ASN A 81 15.37 13.22 -22.43
N HIS A 82 14.98 11.95 -22.49
CA HIS A 82 13.60 11.54 -22.69
C HIS A 82 12.87 11.45 -21.34
N PRO A 83 11.70 12.07 -21.16
CA PRO A 83 10.87 11.90 -19.96
C PRO A 83 10.46 10.43 -19.78
N LEU A 84 10.78 9.79 -18.66
CA LEU A 84 10.39 8.40 -18.43
C LEU A 84 8.89 8.29 -18.17
N ARG A 85 8.20 7.55 -19.04
CA ARG A 85 6.80 7.19 -18.82
C ARG A 85 6.70 6.07 -17.79
N ALA A 86 5.54 5.95 -17.14
CA ALA A 86 5.36 4.96 -16.09
C ALA A 86 5.47 3.49 -16.58
N ASP A 87 5.17 3.19 -17.85
CA ASP A 87 5.37 1.88 -18.46
C ASP A 87 6.85 1.57 -18.70
N GLU A 88 7.62 2.58 -19.10
CA GLU A 88 9.08 2.49 -19.25
C GLU A 88 9.75 2.28 -17.89
N MET A 89 9.33 3.03 -16.87
CA MET A 89 9.81 2.86 -15.50
C MET A 89 9.48 1.47 -14.95
N ALA A 90 8.25 1.00 -15.14
CA ALA A 90 7.86 -0.35 -14.75
C ALA A 90 8.73 -1.42 -15.44
N ALA A 91 9.02 -1.26 -16.73
CA ALA A 91 9.89 -2.19 -17.46
C ALA A 91 11.33 -2.20 -16.91
N LEU A 92 11.89 -1.04 -16.55
CA LEU A 92 13.19 -0.95 -15.88
C LEU A 92 13.17 -1.63 -14.51
N ALA A 93 12.09 -1.43 -13.74
CA ALA A 93 11.91 -2.06 -12.43
C ALA A 93 11.89 -3.60 -12.50
N VAL A 94 11.22 -4.16 -13.52
CA VAL A 94 11.22 -5.61 -13.80
C VAL A 94 12.63 -6.11 -14.05
N LYS A 95 13.34 -5.43 -14.95
CA LYS A 95 14.72 -5.82 -15.31
C LYS A 95 15.61 -5.82 -14.09
N ALA A 96 15.56 -4.76 -13.28
CA ALA A 96 16.34 -4.66 -12.06
C ALA A 96 16.01 -5.76 -11.07
N SER A 97 14.74 -5.95 -10.77
CA SER A 97 14.30 -6.96 -9.81
C SER A 97 14.63 -8.38 -10.26
N SER A 98 14.47 -8.70 -11.55
CA SER A 98 14.83 -10.01 -12.12
C SER A 98 16.35 -10.25 -12.05
N ALA A 99 17.15 -9.23 -12.39
CA ALA A 99 18.60 -9.33 -12.39
C ALA A 99 19.17 -9.50 -10.96
N LEU A 100 18.64 -8.76 -9.99
CA LEU A 100 19.01 -8.85 -8.57
C LEU A 100 18.60 -10.20 -7.95
N ALA A 101 17.43 -10.73 -8.30
CA ALA A 101 16.98 -12.04 -7.83
C ALA A 101 17.86 -13.20 -8.35
N LYS A 102 18.44 -13.08 -9.55
CA LYS A 102 19.34 -14.08 -10.14
C LYS A 102 20.73 -14.10 -9.47
N SER A 103 21.19 -12.96 -8.93
CA SER A 103 22.48 -12.83 -8.23
C SER A 103 22.43 -13.34 -6.78
N GLY A 104 21.30 -13.16 -6.09
CA GLY A 104 21.07 -13.68 -4.74
C GLY A 104 20.68 -15.16 -4.77
N GLY A 105 21.64 -16.07 -4.61
CA GLY A 105 21.42 -17.52 -4.63
C GLY A 105 20.13 -18.01 -3.93
N GLY A 106 19.12 -18.29 -4.74
CA GLY A 106 17.80 -18.76 -4.32
C GLY A 106 16.91 -18.92 -5.56
N GLY A 107 17.09 -20.02 -6.29
CA GLY A 107 16.47 -20.22 -7.60
C GLY A 107 14.94 -20.34 -7.55
N LEU A 108 14.25 -19.47 -8.30
CA LEU A 108 12.96 -19.73 -8.91
C LEU A 108 13.02 -19.32 -10.38
N SER A 109 12.99 -20.32 -11.27
CA SER A 109 13.03 -20.15 -12.71
C SER A 109 11.64 -19.74 -13.23
N TYR A 110 11.52 -18.52 -13.77
CA TYR A 110 10.44 -18.14 -14.67
C TYR A 110 11.05 -17.71 -16.01
N LYS A 111 10.49 -18.23 -17.12
CA LYS A 111 10.98 -18.01 -18.49
C LYS A 111 10.56 -16.61 -18.98
N ASP A 112 11.53 -15.70 -19.07
CA ASP A 112 11.39 -14.25 -19.32
C ASP A 112 11.18 -13.85 -20.81
N GLU A 113 11.48 -14.72 -21.78
CA GLU A 113 11.68 -14.25 -23.17
C GLU A 113 10.39 -13.94 -23.97
N ASP A 114 9.23 -14.49 -23.59
CA ASP A 114 7.97 -14.24 -24.31
C ASP A 114 7.28 -12.93 -23.88
N VAL A 115 7.60 -12.40 -22.69
CA VAL A 115 6.89 -11.26 -22.07
C VAL A 115 7.35 -9.92 -22.66
N VAL A 116 8.65 -9.76 -22.92
CA VAL A 116 9.21 -8.54 -23.53
C VAL A 116 8.72 -8.34 -24.97
N ARG A 117 8.40 -9.44 -25.67
CA ARG A 117 7.80 -9.40 -27.02
C ARG A 117 6.33 -9.02 -27.01
N GLN A 118 5.56 -9.41 -25.99
CA GLN A 118 4.14 -9.06 -25.88
C GLN A 118 3.92 -7.58 -25.52
N ILE A 119 4.83 -6.98 -24.74
CA ILE A 119 4.77 -5.54 -24.41
C ILE A 119 5.01 -4.65 -25.64
N ARG A 120 5.83 -5.09 -26.60
CA ARG A 120 6.11 -4.33 -27.84
C ARG A 120 5.00 -4.35 -28.89
N CYS A 121 4.04 -5.27 -28.80
CA CYS A 121 3.08 -5.51 -29.89
C CYS A 121 1.68 -4.93 -29.63
N GLY A 122 1.47 -4.23 -28.51
CA GLY A 122 0.21 -3.56 -28.20
C GLY A 122 0.27 -2.07 -28.49
N TYR A 123 -0.69 -1.59 -29.27
CA TYR A 123 -1.11 -0.19 -29.43
C TYR A 123 -0.49 0.61 -30.58
N GLN A 124 -0.93 0.28 -31.79
CA GLN A 124 -1.49 1.30 -32.67
C GLN A 124 -2.99 1.01 -32.90
N ASN A 125 -3.82 2.04 -32.76
CA ASN A 125 -5.27 2.15 -32.99
C ASN A 125 -6.25 1.72 -31.87
N ASP A 126 -6.97 2.74 -31.38
CA ASP A 126 -8.08 2.74 -30.43
C ASP A 126 -9.35 1.96 -30.87
N ASP A 127 -9.36 1.33 -32.04
CA ASP A 127 -10.53 0.57 -32.53
C ASP A 127 -10.47 -0.94 -32.24
N VAL A 128 -9.32 -1.50 -31.86
CA VAL A 128 -9.20 -2.94 -31.59
C VAL A 128 -9.77 -3.35 -30.23
N VAL A 129 -9.73 -2.46 -29.23
CA VAL A 129 -10.32 -2.71 -27.89
C VAL A 129 -11.86 -2.73 -27.96
N LYS A 130 -12.47 -1.91 -28.82
CA LYS A 130 -13.92 -1.97 -29.09
C LYS A 130 -14.33 -3.19 -29.91
N GLN A 131 -13.43 -3.75 -30.73
CA GLN A 131 -13.72 -4.90 -31.57
C GLN A 131 -13.47 -6.24 -30.85
N MET A 132 -12.55 -6.31 -29.89
CA MET A 132 -12.38 -7.51 -29.04
C MET A 132 -13.49 -7.69 -27.99
N ALA A 133 -14.17 -6.61 -27.57
CA ALA A 133 -15.36 -6.69 -26.72
C ALA A 133 -16.61 -7.23 -27.44
N ARG A 134 -16.61 -7.33 -28.78
CA ARG A 134 -17.72 -7.90 -29.57
C ARG A 134 -17.47 -9.33 -30.08
N VAL A 135 -16.27 -9.89 -29.88
CA VAL A 135 -15.93 -11.27 -30.29
C VAL A 135 -16.02 -12.27 -29.13
N ALA A 136 -16.19 -11.81 -27.88
CA ALA A 136 -16.47 -12.67 -26.72
C ALA A 136 -17.97 -13.04 -26.54
N PHE A 137 -18.87 -12.48 -27.36
CA PHE A 137 -20.31 -12.78 -27.36
C PHE A 137 -20.85 -13.03 -28.77
N ALA A 138 -20.22 -13.93 -29.52
CA ALA A 138 -20.85 -14.55 -30.68
C ALA A 138 -20.08 -15.83 -31.04
N THR A 139 -20.52 -16.97 -30.51
CA THR A 139 -20.61 -18.28 -31.17
C THR A 139 -20.70 -19.40 -30.13
N SER A 140 -21.92 -19.86 -29.85
CA SER A 140 -22.22 -21.29 -29.74
C SER A 140 -23.72 -21.47 -29.51
N SER A 141 -24.43 -21.80 -30.58
CA SER A 141 -25.65 -22.61 -30.52
C SER A 141 -25.31 -24.00 -31.06
N PRO A 142 -26.04 -25.05 -30.64
CA PRO A 142 -25.49 -26.39 -30.41
C PRO A 142 -25.65 -27.31 -31.64
N PRO A 143 -24.94 -28.45 -31.71
CA PRO A 143 -25.42 -29.55 -32.53
C PRO A 143 -26.26 -30.52 -31.68
N LEU A 144 -27.49 -30.73 -32.13
CA LEU A 144 -28.24 -31.96 -31.97
C LEU A 144 -27.53 -33.08 -32.74
N ILE A 145 -27.44 -34.29 -32.16
CA ILE A 145 -27.81 -35.56 -32.79
C ILE A 145 -27.85 -36.65 -31.71
N SER A 146 -28.89 -37.46 -31.83
CA SER A 146 -29.35 -38.53 -30.97
C SER A 146 -28.67 -39.88 -31.24
N SER A 147 -28.89 -40.81 -30.29
CA SER A 147 -28.64 -42.26 -30.33
C SER A 147 -27.16 -42.64 -30.13
N VAL A 148 -26.80 -43.47 -29.14
CA VAL A 148 -27.18 -44.88 -29.07
C VAL A 148 -27.21 -45.35 -27.59
N ARG A 149 -28.32 -45.98 -27.22
CA ARG A 149 -28.49 -46.83 -26.03
C ARG A 149 -27.48 -47.99 -26.05
N THR A 150 -27.12 -48.44 -24.84
CA THR A 150 -26.73 -49.83 -24.47
C THR A 150 -25.32 -49.91 -23.87
N LEU A 151 -25.23 -49.81 -22.54
CA LEU A 151 -24.68 -50.86 -21.65
C LEU A 151 -24.63 -50.33 -20.20
N ARG A 152 -25.76 -50.49 -19.51
CA ARG A 152 -25.81 -50.64 -18.05
C ARG A 152 -25.70 -52.14 -17.77
N ARG A 153 -24.75 -52.57 -16.95
CA ARG A 153 -24.91 -53.55 -15.84
C ARG A 153 -23.55 -54.12 -15.39
N HIS A 154 -23.48 -54.36 -14.08
CA HIS A 154 -22.44 -55.06 -13.29
C HIS A 154 -21.31 -54.14 -12.82
N PHE A 155 -21.11 -53.79 -11.54
CA PHE A 155 -21.54 -54.35 -10.26
C PHE A 155 -21.67 -53.22 -9.22
N SER A 156 -22.76 -53.21 -8.44
CA SER A 156 -22.76 -52.73 -7.06
C SER A 156 -22.52 -53.95 -6.18
N ILE A 157 -21.62 -53.86 -5.19
CA ILE A 157 -21.65 -54.47 -3.84
C ILE A 157 -20.31 -54.13 -3.19
N PHE A 158 -20.34 -53.21 -2.22
CA PHE A 158 -19.71 -53.27 -0.90
C PHE A 158 -19.81 -51.88 -0.25
N ALA A 159 -20.96 -51.65 0.38
CA ALA A 159 -21.08 -50.65 1.42
C ALA A 159 -20.50 -51.28 2.70
N ALA A 160 -19.35 -50.78 3.15
CA ALA A 160 -18.84 -51.02 4.49
C ALA A 160 -18.76 -49.67 5.20
N ALA A 161 -19.41 -49.60 6.36
CA ALA A 161 -19.44 -48.44 7.23
C ALA A 161 -18.00 -48.02 7.60
N ASN A 162 -17.60 -46.84 7.12
CA ASN A 162 -16.38 -46.19 7.60
C ASN A 162 -16.74 -45.37 8.84
N PRO A 163 -16.06 -45.53 9.99
CA PRO A 163 -16.29 -44.67 11.14
C PRO A 163 -16.00 -43.23 10.72
N LYS A 164 -16.86 -42.29 11.14
CA LYS A 164 -16.68 -40.86 10.92
C LYS A 164 -15.26 -40.46 11.32
N LEU A 165 -14.40 -40.25 10.33
CA LEU A 165 -13.22 -39.41 10.49
C LEU A 165 -13.74 -38.07 11.02
N PRO A 166 -13.11 -37.48 12.06
CA PRO A 166 -13.48 -36.16 12.50
C PRO A 166 -13.44 -35.25 11.28
N GLU A 167 -14.55 -34.57 11.04
CA GLU A 167 -14.70 -33.62 9.94
C GLU A 167 -13.57 -32.60 10.13
N MET A 168 -12.47 -32.77 9.40
CA MET A 168 -11.38 -31.78 9.42
C MET A 168 -12.02 -30.49 8.96
N SER A 169 -12.17 -29.57 9.91
CA SER A 169 -12.70 -28.24 9.66
C SER A 169 -12.00 -27.69 8.43
N ARG A 170 -12.75 -27.42 7.35
CA ARG A 170 -12.18 -26.73 6.18
C ARG A 170 -11.44 -25.49 6.69
N PRO A 171 -10.20 -25.25 6.24
CA PRO A 171 -9.45 -24.08 6.69
C PRO A 171 -10.29 -22.82 6.43
N SER A 172 -10.31 -21.89 7.39
CA SER A 172 -11.13 -20.68 7.36
C SER A 172 -10.73 -19.71 6.24
N HIS A 173 -9.56 -19.93 5.63
CA HIS A 173 -8.97 -19.16 4.55
C HIS A 173 -8.13 -20.08 3.65
N HIS A 174 -7.82 -19.62 2.44
CA HIS A 174 -6.98 -20.32 1.49
C HIS A 174 -5.51 -20.24 1.89
N SER A 175 -4.73 -21.31 1.65
CA SER A 175 -3.33 -21.43 2.05
C SER A 175 -2.36 -20.48 1.34
N SER A 176 -2.84 -19.70 0.36
CA SER A 176 -2.06 -18.65 -0.28
C SER A 176 -1.92 -17.41 0.60
N LEU A 177 -2.77 -17.27 1.61
CA LEU A 177 -2.81 -16.13 2.52
C LEU A 177 -2.23 -16.56 3.88
N GLU A 178 -1.39 -15.70 4.46
CA GLU A 178 -1.08 -15.80 5.89
C GLU A 178 -2.20 -15.07 6.64
N VAL A 179 -2.84 -15.74 7.60
CA VAL A 179 -3.85 -15.14 8.45
C VAL A 179 -3.53 -15.47 9.90
N ILE A 180 -3.24 -14.44 10.70
CA ILE A 180 -2.86 -14.57 12.11
C ILE A 180 -3.55 -13.48 12.94
N GLY A 181 -3.42 -13.57 14.27
CA GLY A 181 -3.89 -12.53 15.19
C GLY A 181 -4.81 -13.09 16.26
N GLY A 182 -4.80 -12.49 17.46
CA GLY A 182 -5.61 -12.98 18.58
C GLY A 182 -7.12 -12.82 18.35
N GLY A 183 -7.53 -11.93 17.43
CA GLY A 183 -8.93 -11.73 17.04
C GLY A 183 -9.43 -12.69 15.95
N SER A 184 -8.57 -13.58 15.42
CA SER A 184 -8.88 -14.38 14.23
C SER A 184 -10.15 -15.21 14.37
N ASP A 185 -10.31 -15.93 15.48
CA ASP A 185 -11.49 -16.77 15.72
C ASP A 185 -12.79 -15.95 15.76
N ARG A 186 -12.71 -14.69 16.21
CA ARG A 186 -13.86 -13.79 16.33
C ARG A 186 -14.28 -13.18 15.00
N PHE A 187 -13.33 -12.85 14.12
CA PHE A 187 -13.59 -12.03 12.93
C PHE A 187 -13.46 -12.80 11.60
N LEU A 188 -12.68 -13.89 11.54
CA LEU A 188 -12.53 -14.67 10.31
C LEU A 188 -13.81 -15.29 9.75
N PRO A 189 -14.81 -15.71 10.56
CA PRO A 189 -16.07 -16.17 10.00
C PRO A 189 -16.73 -15.17 9.06
N ALA A 190 -16.54 -13.87 9.28
CA ALA A 190 -17.06 -12.79 8.43
C ALA A 190 -16.33 -12.65 7.09
N LEU A 191 -15.06 -13.02 7.06
CA LEU A 191 -14.18 -12.86 5.90
C LEU A 191 -14.08 -14.12 5.04
N LYS A 192 -14.79 -15.17 5.43
CA LYS A 192 -14.65 -16.51 4.83
C LYS A 192 -14.84 -16.50 3.32
N ASP A 193 -15.79 -15.72 2.80
CA ASP A 193 -16.08 -15.71 1.36
C ASP A 193 -14.94 -15.11 0.54
N SER A 194 -14.35 -14.01 1.00
CA SER A 194 -13.19 -13.39 0.37
C SER A 194 -11.91 -14.19 0.56
N LEU A 195 -11.72 -14.81 1.72
CA LEU A 195 -10.47 -15.51 2.07
C LEU A 195 -10.47 -16.98 1.65
N ALA A 196 -11.61 -17.60 1.34
CA ALA A 196 -11.67 -19.00 0.92
C ALA A 196 -11.08 -19.25 -0.47
N LYS A 197 -10.99 -18.22 -1.32
CA LYS A 197 -10.43 -18.31 -2.67
C LYS A 197 -8.91 -18.07 -2.65
N PRO A 198 -8.14 -18.70 -3.56
CA PRO A 198 -6.73 -18.36 -3.74
C PRO A 198 -6.56 -16.89 -4.10
N TYR A 199 -5.53 -16.27 -3.53
CA TYR A 199 -5.09 -14.94 -3.94
C TYR A 199 -4.32 -15.06 -5.26
N ASN A 200 -4.93 -14.53 -6.33
CA ASN A 200 -4.37 -14.56 -7.68
C ASN A 200 -4.11 -13.14 -8.16
N ALA A 201 -2.86 -12.70 -8.02
CA ALA A 201 -2.38 -11.45 -8.61
C ALA A 201 -2.53 -11.49 -10.14
N PHE A 202 -2.89 -10.36 -10.75
CA PHE A 202 -3.10 -10.26 -12.18
C PHE A 202 -1.79 -10.58 -12.92
N PRO A 203 -1.71 -11.63 -13.75
CA PRO A 203 -0.43 -12.20 -14.19
C PRO A 203 0.52 -11.23 -14.90
N LEU A 204 -0.01 -10.26 -15.65
CA LEU A 204 0.80 -9.30 -16.42
C LEU A 204 1.27 -8.09 -15.62
N ILE A 205 0.76 -7.88 -14.40
CA ILE A 205 1.04 -6.68 -13.59
C ILE A 205 1.59 -7.11 -12.23
N GLY A 206 0.83 -7.93 -11.50
CA GLY A 206 1.17 -8.43 -10.17
C GLY A 206 2.20 -9.56 -10.17
N PHE A 207 3.03 -9.67 -11.20
CA PHE A 207 4.18 -10.60 -11.18
C PHE A 207 5.41 -10.00 -10.49
N ASN A 208 5.51 -8.67 -10.47
CA ASN A 208 6.62 -7.94 -9.87
C ASN A 208 6.10 -6.84 -8.95
N ARG A 209 6.69 -6.74 -7.76
CA ARG A 209 6.28 -5.76 -6.75
C ARG A 209 6.33 -4.31 -7.24
N HIS A 210 7.33 -3.96 -8.05
CA HIS A 210 7.51 -2.60 -8.52
C HIS A 210 6.55 -2.27 -9.65
N VAL A 211 6.34 -3.20 -10.59
CA VAL A 211 5.34 -3.05 -11.66
C VAL A 211 3.98 -2.83 -11.06
N GLU A 212 3.59 -3.67 -10.10
CA GLU A 212 2.27 -3.57 -9.47
C GLU A 212 2.09 -2.24 -8.72
N THR A 213 3.13 -1.79 -8.00
CA THR A 213 3.13 -0.51 -7.27
C THR A 213 3.04 0.69 -8.23
N ILE A 214 3.86 0.72 -9.27
CA ILE A 214 3.86 1.79 -10.29
C ILE A 214 2.52 1.77 -11.04
N TYR A 215 2.03 0.59 -11.40
CA TYR A 215 0.76 0.45 -12.08
C TYR A 215 -0.40 1.02 -11.26
N ALA A 216 -0.44 0.74 -9.96
CA ALA A 216 -1.46 1.25 -9.06
C ALA A 216 -1.44 2.77 -8.93
N ALA A 217 -0.25 3.37 -8.95
CA ALA A 217 -0.06 4.82 -8.84
C ALA A 217 -0.53 5.58 -10.09
N PHE A 218 -0.27 5.05 -11.29
CA PHE A 218 -0.46 5.82 -12.54
C PHE A 218 -1.58 5.32 -13.45
N TYR A 219 -1.91 4.02 -13.43
CA TYR A 219 -2.77 3.40 -14.44
C TYR A 219 -4.08 2.84 -13.90
N ARG A 220 -4.20 2.64 -12.58
CA ARG A 220 -5.49 2.26 -11.98
C ARG A 220 -6.55 3.31 -12.30
N SER A 221 -7.76 2.87 -12.64
CA SER A 221 -8.86 3.79 -12.87
C SER A 221 -9.15 4.63 -11.63
N VAL A 222 -9.49 5.90 -11.82
CA VAL A 222 -9.89 6.80 -10.74
C VAL A 222 -11.39 7.06 -10.89
N PRO A 223 -12.25 6.40 -10.10
CA PRO A 223 -13.67 6.63 -10.22
C PRO A 223 -14.06 8.05 -9.84
N SER A 224 -15.07 8.56 -10.55
CA SER A 224 -15.63 9.88 -10.27
C SER A 224 -16.53 9.83 -9.04
N VAL A 225 -16.07 10.43 -7.94
CA VAL A 225 -16.85 10.68 -6.73
C VAL A 225 -16.89 12.18 -6.51
N ARG A 226 -18.09 12.77 -6.41
CA ARG A 226 -18.23 14.18 -6.11
C ARG A 226 -17.97 14.40 -4.63
N LEU A 227 -17.03 15.30 -4.30
CA LEU A 227 -16.66 15.61 -2.93
C LEU A 227 -17.04 17.04 -2.56
N ARG A 228 -17.38 17.26 -1.29
CA ARG A 228 -17.58 18.56 -0.67
C ARG A 228 -16.55 18.73 0.44
N ARG A 229 -15.67 19.70 0.29
CA ARG A 229 -14.65 20.04 1.27
C ARG A 229 -15.23 20.82 2.45
N GLU A 230 -14.78 20.46 3.64
CA GLU A 230 -14.92 21.19 4.90
C GLU A 230 -13.52 21.41 5.47
N CYS A 231 -13.11 22.67 5.65
CA CYS A 231 -11.84 22.98 6.31
C CYS A 231 -12.08 23.11 7.82
N LEU A 232 -11.49 22.22 8.60
CA LEU A 232 -11.56 22.22 10.06
C LEU A 232 -10.33 22.96 10.60
N ARG A 233 -10.57 23.95 11.47
CA ARG A 233 -9.52 24.62 12.23
C ARG A 233 -9.28 23.87 13.53
N THR A 234 -8.04 23.45 13.76
CA THR A 234 -7.64 22.64 14.92
C THR A 234 -7.30 23.51 16.13
N LYS A 235 -7.23 22.91 17.33
CA LYS A 235 -6.99 23.61 18.61
C LYS A 235 -5.66 24.39 18.64
N ASP A 236 -4.66 23.93 17.90
CA ASP A 236 -3.38 24.61 17.73
C ASP A 236 -3.40 25.74 16.69
N ASN A 237 -4.57 26.12 16.17
CA ASN A 237 -4.79 27.05 15.06
C ASN A 237 -4.31 26.57 13.68
N GLY A 238 -3.89 25.31 13.58
CA GLY A 238 -3.70 24.62 12.32
C GLY A 238 -5.02 24.44 11.56
N SER A 239 -4.92 23.82 10.38
CA SER A 239 -6.10 23.46 9.60
C SER A 239 -5.89 22.15 8.85
N VAL A 240 -6.96 21.38 8.81
CA VAL A 240 -7.07 20.13 8.04
C VAL A 240 -8.30 20.20 7.14
N ALA A 241 -8.37 19.37 6.10
CA ALA A 241 -9.54 19.33 5.23
C ALA A 241 -10.23 17.96 5.25
N LEU A 242 -11.54 17.99 5.46
CA LEU A 242 -12.43 16.85 5.38
C LEU A 242 -13.19 16.89 4.06
N ASP A 243 -12.93 15.93 3.18
CA ASP A 243 -13.65 15.78 1.92
C ASP A 243 -14.78 14.76 2.07
N TRP A 244 -16.00 15.25 2.18
CA TRP A 244 -17.21 14.46 2.31
C TRP A 244 -17.74 14.04 0.95
N VAL A 245 -18.28 12.82 0.84
CA VAL A 245 -19.03 12.44 -0.36
C VAL A 245 -20.29 13.30 -0.48
N ALA A 246 -20.38 14.05 -1.58
CA ALA A 246 -21.40 15.06 -1.77
C ALA A 246 -22.78 14.41 -1.96
N GLY A 247 -23.74 14.84 -1.16
CA GLY A 247 -25.13 14.37 -1.22
C GLY A 247 -25.45 13.25 -0.25
N ASP A 248 -24.47 12.64 0.43
CA ASP A 248 -24.71 11.59 1.44
C ASP A 248 -25.72 12.03 2.51
N ASP A 249 -25.65 13.28 2.95
CA ASP A 249 -26.54 13.86 3.96
C ASP A 249 -28.02 13.93 3.52
N SER A 250 -28.33 13.83 2.23
CA SER A 250 -29.71 13.94 1.73
C SER A 250 -30.48 12.61 1.70
N TYR A 251 -29.77 11.48 1.74
CA TYR A 251 -30.40 10.15 1.58
C TYR A 251 -29.90 9.10 2.58
N LEU A 252 -28.78 9.31 3.28
CA LEU A 252 -28.34 8.43 4.36
C LEU A 252 -29.04 8.78 5.67
N SER A 253 -29.35 7.76 6.46
CA SER A 253 -29.95 7.97 7.78
C SER A 253 -28.95 8.63 8.75
N PRO A 254 -29.42 9.34 9.79
CA PRO A 254 -28.54 9.92 10.81
C PRO A 254 -27.66 8.88 11.53
N GLY A 255 -28.11 7.63 11.62
CA GLY A 255 -27.36 6.52 12.21
C GLY A 255 -26.56 5.69 11.20
N SER A 256 -26.51 6.08 9.93
CA SER A 256 -25.67 5.37 8.95
C SER A 256 -24.20 5.45 9.39
N PRO A 257 -23.47 4.31 9.43
CA PRO A 257 -22.10 4.26 9.93
C PRO A 257 -21.17 5.15 9.09
N ILE A 258 -20.15 5.69 9.74
CA ILE A 258 -19.20 6.63 9.12
C ILE A 258 -17.84 5.96 8.96
N LEU A 259 -17.29 6.01 7.75
CA LEU A 259 -15.93 5.60 7.45
C LEU A 259 -15.04 6.83 7.19
N ILE A 260 -14.08 7.03 8.09
CA ILE A 260 -13.02 8.04 7.98
C ILE A 260 -11.83 7.42 7.25
N LEU A 261 -11.45 7.98 6.11
CA LEU A 261 -10.34 7.49 5.29
C LEU A 261 -9.10 8.34 5.52
N LEU A 262 -7.96 7.69 5.79
CA LEU A 262 -6.66 8.31 6.02
C LEU A 262 -5.68 7.91 4.91
N PRO A 263 -5.47 8.79 3.91
CA PRO A 263 -4.48 8.58 2.85
C PRO A 263 -3.04 8.47 3.38
N GLY A 264 -2.13 8.01 2.52
CA GLY A 264 -0.71 7.90 2.80
C GLY A 264 0.06 9.23 2.76
N LEU A 265 1.39 9.14 2.83
CA LEU A 265 2.29 10.30 2.72
C LEU A 265 2.05 11.03 1.38
N THR A 266 1.75 12.33 1.46
CA THR A 266 1.41 13.23 0.34
C THR A 266 0.12 12.88 -0.42
N GLY A 267 -0.60 11.83 0.02
CA GLY A 267 -1.83 11.36 -0.59
C GLY A 267 -3.03 12.24 -0.25
N GLY A 268 -4.17 11.96 -0.86
CA GLY A 268 -5.38 12.73 -0.64
C GLY A 268 -6.63 12.11 -1.23
N SER A 269 -7.73 12.85 -1.15
CA SER A 269 -9.05 12.40 -1.62
C SER A 269 -9.15 12.10 -3.11
N GLN A 270 -8.14 12.44 -3.92
CA GLN A 270 -8.10 12.16 -5.35
C GLN A 270 -7.41 10.83 -5.70
N ASP A 271 -6.75 10.19 -4.74
CA ASP A 271 -5.99 8.96 -5.00
C ASP A 271 -6.91 7.81 -5.42
N SER A 272 -6.45 6.97 -6.35
CA SER A 272 -7.25 5.90 -6.96
C SER A 272 -7.82 4.95 -5.90
N TYR A 273 -7.00 4.49 -4.96
CA TYR A 273 -7.42 3.57 -3.88
C TYR A 273 -8.45 4.21 -2.94
N VAL A 274 -8.32 5.51 -2.63
CA VAL A 274 -9.31 6.25 -1.82
C VAL A 274 -10.64 6.32 -2.57
N ARG A 275 -10.61 6.66 -3.85
CA ARG A 275 -11.81 6.79 -4.69
C ARG A 275 -12.58 5.48 -4.84
N HIS A 276 -11.87 4.35 -5.01
CA HIS A 276 -12.50 3.03 -5.04
C HIS A 276 -13.15 2.68 -3.70
N MET A 277 -12.47 2.93 -2.57
CA MET A 277 -13.05 2.69 -1.26
C MET A 277 -14.30 3.54 -1.00
N LEU A 278 -14.28 4.82 -1.38
CA LEU A 278 -15.44 5.70 -1.26
C LEU A 278 -16.66 5.15 -2.00
N LEU A 279 -16.50 4.70 -3.26
CA LEU A 279 -17.59 4.06 -4.00
C LEU A 279 -18.07 2.78 -3.34
N ARG A 280 -17.13 1.94 -2.87
CA ARG A 280 -17.47 0.67 -2.22
C ARG A 280 -18.30 0.90 -0.95
N ALA A 281 -17.83 1.78 -0.07
CA ALA A 281 -18.51 2.09 1.18
C ALA A 281 -19.87 2.79 0.93
N GLN A 282 -19.95 3.71 -0.03
CA GLN A 282 -21.22 4.33 -0.44
C GLN A 282 -22.24 3.30 -0.94
N SER A 283 -21.80 2.28 -1.71
CA SER A 283 -22.68 1.19 -2.17
C SER A 283 -23.30 0.39 -1.03
N LYS A 284 -22.68 0.42 0.16
CA LYS A 284 -23.15 -0.23 1.39
C LYS A 284 -23.92 0.72 2.32
N LYS A 285 -24.23 1.95 1.88
CA LYS A 285 -24.89 2.99 2.67
C LYS A 285 -24.06 3.50 3.85
N TRP A 286 -22.74 3.48 3.72
CA TRP A 286 -21.83 4.12 4.67
C TRP A 286 -21.57 5.55 4.26
N ARG A 287 -21.62 6.46 5.23
CA ARG A 287 -21.22 7.86 5.02
C ARG A 287 -19.70 7.91 5.05
N CYS A 288 -19.10 8.56 4.07
CA CYS A 288 -17.64 8.57 3.95
C CYS A 288 -17.06 9.97 4.00
N VAL A 289 -15.91 10.08 4.67
CA VAL A 289 -15.13 11.31 4.75
C VAL A 289 -13.65 10.98 4.59
N VAL A 290 -12.97 11.71 3.71
CA VAL A 290 -11.50 11.62 3.60
C VAL A 290 -10.90 12.70 4.48
N PHE A 291 -10.07 12.30 5.43
CA PHE A 291 -9.24 13.21 6.22
C PHE A 291 -7.95 13.50 5.46
N ASN A 292 -7.88 14.68 4.83
CA ASN A 292 -6.64 15.16 4.23
C ASN A 292 -5.81 15.88 5.29
N SER A 293 -4.61 15.36 5.53
CA SER A 293 -3.64 15.96 6.44
C SER A 293 -3.18 17.36 5.98
N ARG A 294 -2.56 18.12 6.87
CA ARG A 294 -2.08 19.49 6.61
C ARG A 294 -1.23 19.55 5.35
N GLY A 295 -1.61 20.42 4.40
CA GLY A 295 -0.94 20.60 3.10
C GLY A 295 -1.23 19.52 2.05
N CYS A 296 -1.85 18.40 2.41
CA CYS A 296 -2.20 17.32 1.48
C CYS A 296 -3.55 17.57 0.81
N GLY A 297 -3.74 17.07 -0.41
CA GLY A 297 -4.97 17.29 -1.17
C GLY A 297 -5.32 18.77 -1.39
N ASP A 298 -4.32 19.65 -1.45
CA ASP A 298 -4.49 21.12 -1.47
C ASP A 298 -5.25 21.68 -0.25
N SER A 299 -5.12 21.02 0.90
CA SER A 299 -5.58 21.56 2.19
C SER A 299 -4.73 22.77 2.57
N PRO A 300 -5.33 23.81 3.16
CA PRO A 300 -4.57 24.94 3.66
C PRO A 300 -3.60 24.51 4.77
N VAL A 301 -2.51 25.27 4.91
CA VAL A 301 -1.62 25.22 6.08
C VAL A 301 -1.63 26.62 6.66
N THR A 302 -1.97 26.71 7.95
CA THR A 302 -2.20 28.00 8.65
C THR A 302 -1.22 28.24 9.80
N THR A 303 -0.42 27.24 10.14
CA THR A 303 0.65 27.28 11.14
C THR A 303 1.92 26.67 10.53
N PRO A 304 3.13 26.99 11.02
CA PRO A 304 4.37 26.41 10.52
C PRO A 304 4.57 24.96 10.98
N GLN A 305 3.57 24.12 10.72
CA GLN A 305 3.51 22.74 11.14
C GLN A 305 2.67 21.94 10.14
N PHE A 306 3.33 21.01 9.46
CA PHE A 306 2.66 19.97 8.66
C PHE A 306 2.21 18.81 9.56
N TYR A 307 1.78 17.71 8.95
CA TYR A 307 1.51 16.45 9.61
C TYR A 307 2.78 15.59 9.71
N SER A 308 2.77 14.56 10.56
CA SER A 308 3.85 13.58 10.66
C SER A 308 3.32 12.23 11.14
N ALA A 309 4.16 11.21 11.05
CA ALA A 309 3.87 9.86 11.53
C ALA A 309 3.52 9.80 13.03
N SER A 310 4.02 10.76 13.82
CA SER A 310 3.77 10.91 15.25
C SER A 310 2.65 11.86 15.60
N PHE A 311 2.08 12.60 14.64
CA PHE A 311 1.14 13.66 14.96
C PHE A 311 -0.29 13.15 15.06
N LEU A 312 -0.69 12.80 16.28
CA LEU A 312 -2.00 12.20 16.56
C LEU A 312 -3.09 13.22 16.93
N GLY A 313 -2.71 14.48 17.17
CA GLY A 313 -3.66 15.54 17.53
C GLY A 313 -4.75 15.74 16.46
N ASP A 314 -4.34 15.84 15.20
CA ASP A 314 -5.29 16.08 14.10
C ASP A 314 -6.30 14.93 13.94
N ILE A 315 -5.88 13.67 13.99
CA ILE A 315 -6.81 12.54 13.87
C ILE A 315 -7.79 12.49 15.05
N GLY A 316 -7.32 12.76 16.27
CA GLY A 316 -8.18 12.85 17.45
C GLY A 316 -9.25 13.94 17.29
N GLU A 317 -8.84 15.16 16.91
CA GLU A 317 -9.78 16.26 16.69
C GLU A 317 -10.76 16.01 15.53
N VAL A 318 -10.32 15.33 14.47
CA VAL A 318 -11.20 14.93 13.37
C VAL A 318 -12.24 13.91 13.83
N ILE A 319 -11.84 12.91 14.60
CA ILE A 319 -12.77 11.90 15.11
C ILE A 319 -13.79 12.52 16.06
N ASP A 320 -13.35 13.40 16.97
CA ASP A 320 -14.24 14.15 17.86
C ASP A 320 -15.24 14.99 17.05
N HIS A 321 -14.75 15.79 16.10
CA HIS A 321 -15.59 16.64 15.24
C HIS A 321 -16.63 15.84 14.44
N VAL A 322 -16.22 14.70 13.87
CA VAL A 322 -17.11 13.82 13.12
C VAL A 322 -18.15 13.17 14.04
N GLY A 323 -17.76 12.72 15.22
CA GLY A 323 -18.65 12.15 16.23
C GLY A 323 -19.68 13.13 16.76
N GLU A 324 -19.26 14.37 17.06
CA GLU A 324 -20.15 15.46 17.48
C GLU A 324 -21.16 15.83 16.38
N LYS A 325 -20.72 15.82 15.12
CA LYS A 325 -21.56 16.12 13.96
C LYS A 325 -22.60 15.03 13.69
N PHE A 326 -22.28 13.77 13.99
CA PHE A 326 -23.14 12.61 13.75
C PHE A 326 -23.24 11.71 14.99
N PRO A 327 -23.89 12.18 16.07
CA PRO A 327 -23.85 11.51 17.38
C PRO A 327 -24.62 10.18 17.44
N LYS A 328 -25.32 9.80 16.37
CA LYS A 328 -26.06 8.53 16.27
C LYS A 328 -25.35 7.48 15.43
N ALA A 329 -24.22 7.82 14.81
CA ALA A 329 -23.49 6.94 13.90
C ALA A 329 -22.28 6.32 14.62
N ASN A 330 -22.06 5.04 14.40
CA ASN A 330 -20.80 4.40 14.75
C ASN A 330 -19.68 4.90 13.83
N LEU A 331 -18.49 5.10 14.40
CA LEU A 331 -17.33 5.64 13.69
C LEU A 331 -16.31 4.54 13.40
N TYR A 332 -15.80 4.54 12.18
CA TYR A 332 -14.80 3.61 11.71
C TYR A 332 -13.70 4.35 10.97
N ALA A 333 -12.51 3.77 10.91
CA ALA A 333 -11.41 4.35 10.16
C ALA A 333 -10.66 3.32 9.30
N ALA A 334 -10.19 3.74 8.13
CA ALA A 334 -9.27 2.96 7.31
C ALA A 334 -8.09 3.84 6.89
N GLY A 335 -6.87 3.36 7.10
CA GLY A 335 -5.64 4.08 6.78
C GLY A 335 -4.71 3.27 5.88
N TRP A 336 -4.09 3.95 4.91
CA TRP A 336 -3.11 3.35 4.01
C TRP A 336 -1.73 3.92 4.26
N SER A 337 -0.69 3.08 4.15
CA SER A 337 0.70 3.53 4.24
C SER A 337 0.92 4.37 5.51
N LEU A 338 1.44 5.59 5.41
CA LEU A 338 1.61 6.49 6.56
C LEU A 338 0.31 6.76 7.34
N GLY A 339 -0.85 6.87 6.66
CA GLY A 339 -2.15 7.02 7.31
C GLY A 339 -2.53 5.76 8.11
N GLY A 340 -2.12 4.58 7.65
CA GLY A 340 -2.22 3.33 8.39
C GLY A 340 -1.34 3.32 9.64
N ASN A 341 -0.12 3.85 9.56
CA ASN A 341 0.78 3.99 10.71
C ASN A 341 0.23 4.97 11.75
N ILE A 342 -0.21 6.15 11.32
CA ILE A 342 -0.84 7.18 12.19
C ILE A 342 -2.08 6.59 12.88
N LEU A 343 -2.94 5.89 12.14
CA LEU A 343 -4.13 5.27 12.69
C LEU A 343 -3.78 4.24 13.78
N VAL A 344 -2.86 3.30 13.52
CA VAL A 344 -2.50 2.29 14.53
C VAL A 344 -1.83 2.93 15.76
N ASN A 345 -1.01 3.97 15.57
CA ASN A 345 -0.46 4.75 16.69
C ASN A 345 -1.58 5.37 17.55
N PHE A 346 -2.54 6.04 16.91
CA PHE A 346 -3.70 6.63 17.60
C PHE A 346 -4.49 5.59 18.39
N LEU A 347 -4.85 4.47 17.75
CA LEU A 347 -5.59 3.39 18.41
C LEU A 347 -4.86 2.80 19.61
N GLY A 348 -3.53 2.63 19.51
CA GLY A 348 -2.73 2.09 20.60
C GLY A 348 -2.54 3.06 21.76
N GLN A 349 -2.44 4.36 21.48
CA GLN A 349 -2.30 5.39 22.51
C GLN A 349 -3.63 5.72 23.20
N GLU A 350 -4.72 5.83 22.46
CA GLU A 350 -6.06 6.02 23.03
C GLU A 350 -6.54 4.77 23.78
N SER A 351 -6.16 3.58 23.29
CA SER A 351 -6.44 2.30 23.95
C SER A 351 -7.93 2.16 24.26
N GLN A 352 -8.32 2.11 25.54
CA GLN A 352 -9.72 1.98 25.98
C GLN A 352 -10.58 3.23 25.74
N ASN A 353 -9.96 4.39 25.53
CA ASN A 353 -10.68 5.65 25.30
C ASN A 353 -10.99 5.88 23.81
N CYS A 354 -10.55 4.97 22.93
CA CYS A 354 -10.76 5.13 21.50
C CYS A 354 -12.26 5.11 21.16
N PRO A 355 -12.80 6.17 20.52
CA PRO A 355 -14.23 6.26 20.21
C PRO A 355 -14.62 5.53 18.92
N LEU A 356 -13.67 4.92 18.20
CA LEU A 356 -13.93 4.17 16.98
C LEU A 356 -14.44 2.76 17.30
N SER A 357 -15.41 2.26 16.55
CA SER A 357 -15.98 0.92 16.70
C SER A 357 -15.08 -0.17 16.09
N ALA A 358 -14.38 0.13 14.99
CA ALA A 358 -13.32 -0.70 14.42
C ALA A 358 -12.44 0.10 13.45
N ALA A 359 -11.29 -0.46 13.10
CA ALA A 359 -10.36 0.16 12.17
C ALA A 359 -9.69 -0.84 11.21
N VAL A 360 -9.20 -0.34 10.08
CA VAL A 360 -8.42 -1.10 9.11
C VAL A 360 -7.11 -0.39 8.76
N SER A 361 -6.00 -1.13 8.76
CA SER A 361 -4.66 -0.66 8.42
C SER A 361 -4.15 -1.41 7.19
N LEU A 362 -3.82 -0.67 6.13
CA LEU A 362 -3.45 -1.21 4.81
C LEU A 362 -2.02 -0.79 4.47
N CYS A 363 -1.19 -1.73 4.03
CA CYS A 363 0.21 -1.51 3.60
C CYS A 363 1.00 -0.61 4.57
N ASN A 364 0.80 -0.81 5.87
CA ASN A 364 1.31 0.05 6.93
C ASN A 364 2.82 -0.19 7.12
N PRO A 365 3.69 0.82 6.99
CA PRO A 365 5.09 0.72 7.41
C PRO A 365 5.17 0.72 8.95
N PHE A 366 4.83 -0.41 9.57
CA PHE A 366 4.70 -0.54 11.03
C PHE A 366 5.96 -0.11 11.78
N ASP A 367 7.13 -0.41 11.22
CA ASP A 367 8.41 0.04 11.74
C ASP A 367 9.08 0.96 10.71
N LEU A 368 9.08 2.26 11.01
CA LEU A 368 9.59 3.30 10.12
C LEU A 368 11.11 3.28 9.99
N VAL A 369 11.83 2.75 10.99
CA VAL A 369 13.30 2.57 10.89
C VAL A 369 13.60 1.50 9.84
N ILE A 370 12.88 0.38 9.92
CA ILE A 370 13.00 -0.71 8.94
C ILE A 370 12.53 -0.27 7.55
N ALA A 371 11.45 0.52 7.47
CA ALA A 371 10.95 1.04 6.20
C ALA A 371 11.97 1.97 5.54
N ASP A 372 12.53 2.93 6.29
CA ASP A 372 13.59 3.84 5.83
C ASP A 372 14.81 3.05 5.32
N GLU A 373 15.30 2.06 6.06
CA GLU A 373 16.41 1.20 5.61
C GLU A 373 16.15 0.51 4.26
N ASP A 374 14.92 0.09 3.98
CA ASP A 374 14.58 -0.56 2.70
C ASP A 374 14.28 0.45 1.60
N PHE A 375 13.89 1.67 1.96
CA PHE A 375 13.60 2.75 1.02
C PHE A 375 14.84 3.17 0.22
N HIS A 376 16.01 3.14 0.87
CA HIS A 376 17.32 3.47 0.28
C HIS A 376 18.02 2.30 -0.44
N LYS A 377 17.30 1.24 -0.79
CA LYS A 377 17.89 0.03 -1.41
C LYS A 377 17.50 -0.15 -2.87
N GLY A 378 18.47 0.05 -3.76
CA GLY A 378 18.34 -0.31 -5.18
C GLY A 378 17.18 0.43 -5.83
N PHE A 379 16.28 -0.28 -6.52
CA PHE A 379 15.18 0.36 -7.23
C PHE A 379 14.15 1.06 -6.32
N ASN A 380 14.20 0.85 -5.00
CA ASN A 380 13.29 1.55 -4.07
C ASN A 380 13.55 3.06 -4.01
N ASN A 381 14.75 3.52 -4.35
CA ASN A 381 15.15 4.93 -4.32
C ASN A 381 14.26 5.83 -5.22
N VAL A 382 13.69 5.26 -6.28
CA VAL A 382 12.72 5.95 -7.15
C VAL A 382 11.47 6.38 -6.37
N TYR A 383 11.01 5.57 -5.41
CA TYR A 383 9.86 5.93 -4.57
C TYR A 383 10.22 7.04 -3.58
N ASP A 384 11.44 7.01 -3.02
CA ASP A 384 11.90 8.03 -2.09
C ASP A 384 11.98 9.40 -2.73
N LYS A 385 12.58 9.47 -3.92
CA LYS A 385 12.65 10.71 -4.70
C LYS A 385 11.26 11.22 -5.12
N ALA A 386 10.36 10.34 -5.53
CA ALA A 386 9.00 10.73 -5.88
C ALA A 386 8.22 11.31 -4.68
N LEU A 387 8.39 10.71 -3.49
CA LEU A 387 7.76 11.20 -2.25
C LEU A 387 8.43 12.49 -1.74
N SER A 388 9.77 12.60 -1.77
CA SER A 388 10.50 13.80 -1.36
C SER A 388 10.17 14.99 -2.27
N LYS A 389 10.04 14.79 -3.59
CA LYS A 389 9.55 15.79 -4.55
C LYS A 389 8.12 16.23 -4.23
N SER A 390 7.24 15.29 -3.88
CA SER A 390 5.87 15.61 -3.47
C SER A 390 5.84 16.41 -2.17
N LEU A 391 6.68 16.09 -1.19
CA LEU A 391 6.83 16.86 0.06
C LEU A 391 7.35 18.26 -0.20
N ARG A 392 8.41 18.41 -1.01
CA ARG A 392 8.94 19.72 -1.42
C ARG A 392 7.88 20.58 -2.10
N ARG A 393 7.05 19.99 -2.96
CA ARG A 393 5.93 20.70 -3.62
C ARG A 393 4.86 21.15 -2.64
N ILE A 394 4.57 20.37 -1.60
CA ILE A 394 3.67 20.79 -0.52
C ILE A 394 4.33 21.94 0.25
N PHE A 395 5.59 21.77 0.66
CA PHE A 395 6.36 22.78 1.38
C PHE A 395 6.43 24.12 0.62
N SER A 396 6.73 24.09 -0.68
CA SER A 396 6.92 25.31 -1.49
C SER A 396 5.66 26.17 -1.60
N LYS A 397 4.47 25.58 -1.50
CA LYS A 397 3.20 26.33 -1.46
C LYS A 397 3.01 27.12 -0.16
N HIS A 398 3.76 26.76 0.89
CA HIS A 398 3.59 27.27 2.25
C HIS A 398 4.90 27.78 2.86
N SER A 399 5.96 27.95 2.07
CA SER A 399 7.31 28.26 2.56
C SER A 399 7.38 29.56 3.37
N LEU A 400 6.53 30.54 3.05
CA LEU A 400 6.42 31.81 3.77
C LEU A 400 6.08 31.64 5.26
N LEU A 401 5.41 30.55 5.64
CA LEU A 401 5.12 30.27 7.06
C LEU A 401 6.38 29.88 7.83
N PHE A 402 7.40 29.40 7.13
CA PHE A 402 8.66 28.91 7.68
C PHE A 402 9.81 29.91 7.46
N GLU A 403 9.53 31.10 6.92
CA GLU A 403 10.51 32.19 6.85
C GLU A 403 10.81 32.70 8.27
N ASP A 404 12.09 32.96 8.53
CA ASP A 404 12.60 33.42 9.83
C ASP A 404 12.22 32.53 11.03
N ILE A 405 11.81 31.28 10.78
CA ILE A 405 11.55 30.32 11.85
C ILE A 405 12.87 29.99 12.56
N GLY A 406 13.01 30.46 13.79
CA GLY A 406 14.17 30.16 14.62
C GLY A 406 14.19 28.70 15.08
N GLY A 407 15.30 28.27 15.67
CA GLY A 407 15.48 26.91 16.19
C GLY A 407 16.39 26.06 15.30
N GLU A 408 16.28 24.74 15.41
CA GLU A 408 17.12 23.79 14.67
C GLU A 408 16.63 23.50 13.24
N PHE A 409 15.65 24.26 12.73
CA PHE A 409 15.11 24.06 11.39
C PHE A 409 16.19 24.26 10.34
N ASN A 410 16.34 23.29 9.44
CA ASN A 410 17.17 23.40 8.25
C ASN A 410 16.26 23.51 7.02
N ILE A 411 15.67 24.70 6.85
CA ILE A 411 14.77 24.99 5.73
C ILE A 411 15.44 24.78 4.36
N PRO A 412 16.71 25.16 4.13
CA PRO A 412 17.39 24.84 2.89
C PRO A 412 17.46 23.33 2.60
N LEU A 413 17.71 22.50 3.61
CA LEU A 413 17.69 21.03 3.46
C LEU A 413 16.28 20.53 3.11
N ALA A 414 15.25 20.97 3.84
CA ALA A 414 13.88 20.54 3.57
C ALA A 414 13.37 21.00 2.17
N ALA A 415 13.72 22.21 1.76
CA ALA A 415 13.33 22.77 0.46
C ALA A 415 14.02 22.06 -0.71
N ASN A 416 15.22 21.50 -0.50
CA ASN A 416 16.02 20.80 -1.51
C ASN A 416 16.18 19.30 -1.21
N ALA A 417 15.33 18.75 -0.34
CA ALA A 417 15.37 17.35 0.08
C ALA A 417 15.41 16.40 -1.12
N GLU A 418 16.42 15.54 -1.16
CA GLU A 418 16.54 14.48 -2.15
C GLU A 418 15.81 13.23 -1.68
N THR A 419 15.81 13.00 -0.36
CA THR A 419 15.11 11.90 0.32
C THR A 419 14.00 12.41 1.24
N VAL A 420 13.04 11.55 1.58
CA VAL A 420 12.06 11.82 2.65
C VAL A 420 12.77 12.06 3.98
N ARG A 421 13.88 11.36 4.21
CA ARG A 421 14.72 11.51 5.41
C ARG A 421 15.34 12.90 5.52
N ASP A 422 15.79 13.50 4.41
CA ASP A 422 16.29 14.89 4.41
C ASP A 422 15.20 15.88 4.80
N PHE A 423 13.99 15.70 4.25
CA PHE A 423 12.84 16.52 4.59
C PHE A 423 12.50 16.39 6.08
N ASP A 424 12.50 15.16 6.58
CA ASP A 424 12.20 14.89 7.98
C ASP A 424 13.28 15.42 8.93
N ASP A 425 14.55 15.36 8.55
CA ASP A 425 15.67 15.89 9.36
C ASP A 425 15.69 17.43 9.38
N GLY A 426 15.40 18.06 8.24
CA GLY A 426 15.40 19.52 8.13
C GLY A 426 14.16 20.19 8.72
N LEU A 427 13.01 19.53 8.69
CA LEU A 427 11.72 20.11 9.06
C LEU A 427 10.96 19.29 10.10
N THR A 428 10.56 18.06 9.76
CA THR A 428 9.59 17.28 10.56
C THR A 428 10.06 17.04 11.98
N ARG A 429 11.30 16.54 12.17
CA ARG A 429 11.82 16.24 13.51
C ARG A 429 11.80 17.47 14.41
N VAL A 430 12.10 18.64 13.85
CA VAL A 430 12.19 19.91 14.58
C VAL A 430 10.79 20.41 14.91
N SER A 431 9.86 20.37 13.94
CA SER A 431 8.44 20.72 14.16
C SER A 431 7.80 19.93 15.29
N PHE A 432 8.23 18.68 15.53
CA PHE A 432 7.67 17.80 16.56
C PHE A 432 8.61 17.59 17.76
N GLY A 433 9.71 18.34 17.87
CA GLY A 433 10.59 18.35 19.04
C GLY A 433 11.44 17.09 19.25
N PHE A 434 11.74 16.34 18.18
CA PHE A 434 12.66 15.20 18.23
C PHE A 434 14.11 15.65 18.04
N LYS A 435 15.04 15.01 18.76
CA LYS A 435 16.46 15.36 18.74
C LYS A 435 17.17 14.92 17.46
N SER A 436 16.66 13.88 16.81
CA SER A 436 17.16 13.37 15.54
C SER A 436 16.04 12.73 14.73
N VAL A 437 16.27 12.57 13.43
CA VAL A 437 15.35 11.85 12.54
C VAL A 437 15.21 10.38 12.95
N ASP A 438 16.27 9.75 13.48
CA ASP A 438 16.21 8.38 14.02
C ASP A 438 15.30 8.28 15.25
N GLU A 439 15.35 9.28 16.13
CA GLU A 439 14.43 9.35 17.26
C GLU A 439 12.99 9.52 16.78
N TYR A 440 12.76 10.38 15.78
CA TYR A 440 11.45 10.57 15.15
C TYR A 440 10.92 9.24 14.57
N TYR A 441 11.67 8.56 13.71
CA TYR A 441 11.23 7.28 13.12
C TYR A 441 10.97 6.22 14.18
N SER A 442 11.91 6.04 15.12
CA SER A 442 11.74 5.08 16.20
C SER A 442 10.49 5.36 17.04
N LYS A 443 10.25 6.62 17.46
CA LYS A 443 9.07 6.96 18.28
C LYS A 443 7.76 6.97 17.51
N SER A 444 7.82 7.09 16.18
CA SER A 444 6.65 7.12 15.33
C SER A 444 6.24 5.75 14.77
N SER A 445 7.03 4.69 14.97
CA SER A 445 6.70 3.33 14.55
C SER A 445 5.48 2.76 15.29
N SER A 446 4.41 2.45 14.55
CA SER A 446 3.19 1.86 15.10
C SER A 446 3.32 0.42 15.60
N SER A 447 4.41 -0.27 15.23
CA SER A 447 4.78 -1.57 15.78
C SER A 447 4.83 -1.58 17.31
N LYS A 448 5.22 -0.46 17.94
CA LYS A 448 5.33 -0.35 19.40
C LYS A 448 3.99 -0.24 20.13
N TYR A 449 2.95 0.18 19.41
CA TYR A 449 1.66 0.55 20.00
C TYR A 449 0.55 -0.46 19.69
N ILE A 450 0.72 -1.34 18.70
CA ILE A 450 -0.32 -2.29 18.29
C ILE A 450 -0.80 -3.24 19.42
N LYS A 451 0.08 -3.60 20.35
CA LYS A 451 -0.26 -4.40 21.55
C LYS A 451 -1.25 -3.71 22.51
N HIS A 452 -1.38 -2.39 22.40
CA HIS A 452 -2.26 -1.58 23.24
C HIS A 452 -3.62 -1.29 22.59
N VAL A 453 -3.83 -1.67 21.33
CA VAL A 453 -5.12 -1.50 20.64
C VAL A 453 -6.21 -2.30 21.37
N ARG A 454 -7.37 -1.66 21.60
CA ARG A 454 -8.51 -2.25 22.34
C ARG A 454 -9.80 -2.42 21.55
N ILE A 455 -9.83 -1.92 20.31
CA ILE A 455 -10.95 -2.08 19.39
C ILE A 455 -10.59 -3.08 18.29
N PRO A 456 -11.56 -3.70 17.60
CA PRO A 456 -11.29 -4.54 16.43
C PRO A 456 -10.43 -3.82 15.39
N LEU A 457 -9.29 -4.42 15.05
CA LEU A 457 -8.35 -3.90 14.05
C LEU A 457 -7.99 -4.99 13.03
N LEU A 458 -8.26 -4.72 11.76
CA LEU A 458 -7.78 -5.54 10.65
C LEU A 458 -6.54 -4.90 10.03
N CYS A 459 -5.46 -5.65 9.93
CA CYS A 459 -4.25 -5.27 9.22
C CYS A 459 -4.14 -6.09 7.94
N ILE A 460 -3.92 -5.45 6.78
CA ILE A 460 -3.68 -6.15 5.52
C ILE A 460 -2.35 -5.68 4.92
N GLN A 461 -1.47 -6.64 4.64
CA GLN A 461 -0.13 -6.44 4.11
C GLN A 461 0.12 -7.28 2.86
N ALA A 462 1.12 -6.89 2.07
CA ALA A 462 1.66 -7.72 0.99
C ALA A 462 3.10 -8.11 1.32
N ALA A 463 3.41 -9.41 1.24
CA ALA A 463 4.74 -9.93 1.55
C ALA A 463 5.83 -9.38 0.60
N ASN A 464 5.44 -8.89 -0.58
CA ASN A 464 6.34 -8.32 -1.57
C ASN A 464 6.33 -6.77 -1.60
N ASP A 465 5.68 -6.09 -0.66
CA ASP A 465 5.61 -4.62 -0.64
C ASP A 465 7.03 -3.99 -0.64
N PRO A 466 7.37 -3.11 -1.60
CA PRO A 466 8.69 -2.49 -1.69
C PRO A 466 8.91 -1.35 -0.68
N ILE A 467 7.86 -0.82 -0.05
CA ILE A 467 7.91 0.36 0.83
C ILE A 467 7.61 -0.01 2.29
N ALA A 468 6.64 -0.91 2.52
CA ALA A 468 6.29 -1.42 3.84
C ALA A 468 6.75 -2.88 3.98
N PRO A 469 8.03 -3.14 4.28
CA PRO A 469 8.62 -4.47 4.14
C PRO A 469 8.05 -5.48 5.13
N ASP A 470 7.92 -6.73 4.69
CA ASP A 470 7.34 -7.84 5.48
C ASP A 470 8.03 -8.05 6.83
N ARG A 471 9.35 -7.83 6.89
CA ARG A 471 10.15 -7.94 8.11
C ARG A 471 9.79 -6.91 9.19
N GLY A 472 9.12 -5.81 8.82
CA GLY A 472 8.67 -4.78 9.73
C GLY A 472 7.33 -5.08 10.41
N ILE A 473 6.65 -6.17 10.01
CA ILE A 473 5.34 -6.52 10.56
C ILE A 473 5.49 -7.09 12.00
N PRO A 474 4.80 -6.51 13.01
CA PRO A 474 4.88 -6.96 14.40
C PRO A 474 3.99 -8.19 14.65
N ARG A 475 4.31 -9.30 13.98
CA ARG A 475 3.48 -10.52 13.98
C ARG A 475 3.18 -11.06 15.37
N ASP A 476 4.15 -11.03 16.28
CA ASP A 476 3.99 -11.56 17.63
C ASP A 476 3.05 -10.72 18.48
N ASP A 477 3.17 -9.39 18.42
CA ASP A 477 2.25 -8.47 19.11
C ASP A 477 0.82 -8.57 18.54
N ILE A 478 0.68 -8.75 17.21
CA ILE A 478 -0.63 -8.97 16.58
C ILE A 478 -1.25 -10.30 17.03
N LYS A 479 -0.46 -11.39 17.07
CA LYS A 479 -0.91 -12.69 17.58
C LYS A 479 -1.35 -12.62 19.04
N ALA A 480 -0.65 -11.84 19.86
CA ALA A 480 -0.96 -11.67 21.27
C ALA A 480 -2.20 -10.78 21.53
N ASN A 481 -2.54 -9.88 20.61
CA ASN A 481 -3.67 -8.96 20.81
C ASN A 481 -5.01 -9.60 20.36
N PRO A 482 -5.99 -9.80 21.27
CA PRO A 482 -7.28 -10.42 20.95
C PRO A 482 -8.17 -9.57 20.04
N ASN A 483 -7.80 -8.32 19.77
CA ASN A 483 -8.57 -7.43 18.90
C ASN A 483 -7.98 -7.30 17.50
N CYS A 484 -6.78 -7.84 17.26
CA CYS A 484 -6.08 -7.69 15.99
C CYS A 484 -6.16 -8.95 15.12
N VAL A 485 -6.30 -8.73 13.81
CA VAL A 485 -6.15 -9.75 12.77
C VAL A 485 -5.21 -9.20 11.71
N LEU A 486 -4.25 -10.01 11.26
CA LEU A 486 -3.38 -9.72 10.13
C LEU A 486 -3.71 -10.68 8.98
N ILE A 487 -3.81 -10.12 7.79
CA ILE A 487 -3.82 -10.84 6.52
C ILE A 487 -2.59 -10.42 5.73
N VAL A 488 -1.72 -11.38 5.38
CA VAL A 488 -0.61 -11.14 4.45
C VAL A 488 -0.89 -11.87 3.15
N THR A 489 -0.98 -11.08 2.08
CA THR A 489 -1.07 -11.56 0.70
C THR A 489 0.35 -11.85 0.17
N PRO A 490 0.53 -12.87 -0.69
CA PRO A 490 1.87 -13.21 -1.20
C PRO A 490 2.39 -12.14 -2.18
N ARG A 491 1.48 -11.40 -2.81
CA ARG A 491 1.76 -10.28 -3.71
C ARG A 491 0.74 -9.18 -3.51
N GLY A 492 1.08 -7.99 -3.96
CA GLY A 492 0.25 -6.79 -3.85
C GLY A 492 1.04 -5.51 -4.09
N GLY A 493 2.37 -5.53 -3.97
CA GLY A 493 3.17 -4.31 -4.02
C GLY A 493 2.73 -3.31 -2.94
N HIS A 494 3.11 -2.03 -3.09
CA HIS A 494 2.58 -0.95 -2.24
C HIS A 494 1.34 -0.37 -2.90
N LEU A 495 0.20 -0.37 -2.20
CA LEU A 495 -1.11 0.11 -2.69
C LEU A 495 -1.63 -0.60 -3.96
N GLY A 496 -1.01 -1.71 -4.36
CA GLY A 496 -1.36 -2.45 -5.57
C GLY A 496 -2.55 -3.37 -5.33
N TRP A 497 -2.31 -4.61 -4.91
CA TRP A 497 -3.33 -5.66 -4.83
C TRP A 497 -4.18 -5.74 -6.10
N VAL A 498 -3.51 -5.76 -7.25
CA VAL A 498 -4.13 -5.87 -8.58
C VAL A 498 -4.54 -7.33 -8.76
N ALA A 499 -5.68 -7.69 -8.17
CA ALA A 499 -6.19 -9.05 -8.09
C ALA A 499 -7.73 -9.02 -7.99
N GLY A 500 -8.37 -10.18 -8.20
CA GLY A 500 -9.82 -10.32 -8.11
C GLY A 500 -10.57 -9.93 -9.38
N GLU A 501 -11.90 -9.86 -9.28
CA GLU A 501 -12.82 -9.73 -10.42
C GLU A 501 -12.75 -8.36 -11.12
N GLU A 502 -12.26 -7.34 -10.42
CA GLU A 502 -12.14 -5.96 -10.93
C GLU A 502 -10.74 -5.65 -11.48
N ALA A 503 -9.80 -6.59 -11.40
CA ALA A 503 -8.48 -6.43 -11.98
C ALA A 503 -8.54 -6.36 -13.52
N PRO A 504 -7.65 -5.58 -14.17
CA PRO A 504 -6.54 -4.88 -13.54
C PRO A 504 -6.86 -3.44 -13.12
N ASN A 505 -7.88 -2.81 -13.72
CA ASN A 505 -8.08 -1.37 -13.62
C ASN A 505 -9.00 -0.91 -12.46
N GLY A 506 -9.80 -1.81 -11.88
CA GLY A 506 -10.82 -1.47 -10.89
C GLY A 506 -10.29 -1.40 -9.46
N ALA A 507 -11.17 -1.67 -8.49
CA ALA A 507 -10.85 -1.55 -7.07
C ALA A 507 -9.75 -2.55 -6.66
N PRO A 508 -8.88 -2.17 -5.70
CA PRO A 508 -7.96 -3.11 -5.08
C PRO A 508 -8.70 -4.31 -4.48
N TRP A 509 -8.08 -5.50 -4.52
CA TRP A 509 -8.66 -6.72 -3.91
C TRP A 509 -9.06 -6.53 -2.44
N THR A 510 -8.32 -5.68 -1.72
CA THR A 510 -8.54 -5.38 -0.31
C THR A 510 -9.88 -4.71 -0.01
N ASP A 511 -10.47 -3.98 -0.95
CA ASP A 511 -11.64 -3.14 -0.69
C ASP A 511 -12.86 -3.97 -0.27
N GLN A 512 -13.02 -5.14 -0.88
CA GLN A 512 -14.06 -6.09 -0.50
C GLN A 512 -13.86 -6.61 0.93
N VAL A 513 -12.62 -7.00 1.26
CA VAL A 513 -12.24 -7.56 2.57
C VAL A 513 -12.43 -6.51 3.68
N VAL A 514 -12.04 -5.27 3.42
CA VAL A 514 -12.23 -4.12 4.33
C VAL A 514 -13.70 -3.97 4.67
N MET A 515 -14.58 -3.91 3.66
CA MET A 515 -16.00 -3.70 3.90
C MET A 515 -16.68 -4.91 4.54
N GLU A 516 -16.29 -6.14 4.20
CA GLU A 516 -16.80 -7.34 4.89
C GLU A 516 -16.49 -7.31 6.39
N PHE A 517 -15.25 -6.95 6.76
CA PHE A 517 -14.85 -6.81 8.16
C PHE A 517 -15.65 -5.71 8.88
N LEU A 518 -15.72 -4.52 8.30
CA LEU A 518 -16.38 -3.38 8.92
C LEU A 518 -17.89 -3.57 9.05
N GLN A 519 -18.56 -4.11 8.02
CA GLN A 519 -19.99 -4.43 8.08
C GLN A 519 -20.31 -5.51 9.12
N TYR A 520 -19.41 -6.47 9.31
CA TYR A 520 -19.60 -7.48 10.34
C TYR A 520 -19.55 -6.91 11.76
N VAL A 521 -18.62 -5.99 12.02
CA VAL A 521 -18.55 -5.31 13.32
C VAL A 521 -19.82 -4.47 13.53
N GLU A 522 -20.20 -3.67 12.53
CA GLU A 522 -21.41 -2.82 12.59
C GLU A 522 -22.66 -3.63 12.93
N ASN A 523 -22.90 -4.73 12.21
CA ASN A 523 -24.06 -5.57 12.45
C ASN A 523 -24.07 -6.18 13.87
N ARG A 524 -22.90 -6.46 14.46
CA ARG A 524 -22.82 -6.97 15.85
C ARG A 524 -23.12 -5.89 16.88
N GLU A 525 -22.65 -4.67 16.66
CA GLU A 525 -22.96 -3.53 17.53
C GLU A 525 -24.46 -3.21 17.49
N THR A 526 -25.10 -3.25 16.31
CA THR A 526 -26.55 -3.09 16.21
C THR A 526 -27.30 -4.14 17.02
N ILE A 527 -26.94 -5.42 16.88
CA ILE A 527 -27.60 -6.53 17.60
C ILE A 527 -27.40 -6.40 19.13
N ASN A 528 -26.20 -6.04 19.58
CA ASN A 528 -25.92 -5.87 21.00
C ASN A 528 -26.67 -4.65 21.58
N GLY A 529 -26.75 -3.56 20.80
CA GLY A 529 -27.55 -2.39 21.14
C GLY A 529 -29.02 -2.75 21.32
N GLU A 530 -29.65 -3.39 20.33
CA GLU A 530 -31.06 -3.83 20.40
C GLU A 530 -31.34 -4.74 21.60
N ARG A 531 -30.48 -5.75 21.87
CA ARG A 531 -30.63 -6.61 23.06
C ARG A 531 -30.56 -5.85 24.37
N SER A 532 -29.66 -4.86 24.47
CA SER A 532 -29.55 -4.04 25.69
C SER A 532 -30.77 -3.16 25.94
N PHE A 533 -31.45 -2.69 24.89
CA PHE A 533 -32.72 -1.96 25.00
C PHE A 533 -33.87 -2.87 25.41
N ASP A 534 -33.94 -4.09 24.87
CA ASP A 534 -34.98 -5.07 25.23
C ASP A 534 -34.83 -5.56 26.68
N ASP A 535 -33.60 -5.82 27.14
CA ASP A 535 -33.33 -6.22 28.53
C ASP A 535 -33.63 -5.07 29.52
N ALA A 536 -33.38 -3.81 29.14
CA ALA A 536 -33.74 -2.65 29.96
C ALA A 536 -35.27 -2.46 30.06
N HIS A 537 -36.03 -2.84 29.03
CA HIS A 537 -37.48 -2.78 29.04
C HIS A 537 -38.15 -3.97 29.77
N GLN A 538 -37.49 -5.13 29.86
CA GLN A 538 -38.00 -6.27 30.64
C GLN A 538 -37.82 -6.11 32.16
N ILE A 539 -36.97 -5.18 32.62
CA ILE A 539 -36.75 -4.91 34.05
C ILE A 539 -37.79 -3.92 34.64
N GLN A 540 -38.68 -3.35 33.80
CA GLN A 540 -39.73 -2.41 34.22
C GLN A 540 -41.18 -2.92 34.15
N VAL A 541 -41.42 -4.24 34.14
CA VAL A 541 -42.78 -4.81 34.18
C VAL A 541 -43.06 -5.56 35.47
#